data_AF-A0A377Z5A1-F1
#
_entry.id   AF-A0A377Z5A1-F1
#
_cell.length_a   1.000
_cell.length_b   1.000
_cell.length_c   1.000
_cell.angle_alpha   90.00
_cell.angle_beta   90.00
_cell.angle_gamma   90.00
#
_symmetry.space_group_name_H-M   'P 1'
#
loop_
_entity.id
_entity.type
_entity.pdbx_description
1 polymer ?
#
loop_
_entity_poly.entity_id
_entity_poly.type
_entity_poly.pdbx_seq_one_letter_code
_entity_poly.pdbx_strand_id
1 'polypeptide(L)' 'MSGATIVPFVPRRKPNGMGYELISLTPERTPPLASAEVTAAWMNQIIEQCILMAPEQYMWLHRRFKTRPEGVPPRY' A
#
# COMPACT_ATOMS: atom_id res chain seq x y z
N MET A 1 16.24 4.46 14.79
CA MET A 1 15.77 4.00 13.46
C MET A 1 16.97 3.56 12.64
N SER A 2 16.83 2.54 11.80
CA SER A 2 17.97 1.86 11.13
C SER A 2 18.58 2.61 9.95
N GLY A 3 17.94 3.65 9.42
CA GLY A 3 18.39 4.34 8.20
C GLY A 3 18.25 3.50 6.93
N ALA A 4 17.48 2.39 6.99
CA ALA A 4 17.27 1.52 5.85
C ALA A 4 16.47 2.22 4.74
N THR A 5 16.80 1.89 3.49
CA THR A 5 16.04 2.32 2.31
C THR A 5 14.75 1.51 2.21
N ILE A 6 13.64 2.19 1.94
CA ILE A 6 12.33 1.58 1.72
C ILE A 6 12.16 1.37 0.21
N VAL A 7 11.90 0.13 -0.19
CA VAL A 7 11.64 -0.22 -1.60
C VAL A 7 10.25 -0.82 -1.71
N PRO A 8 9.21 -0.02 -2.04
CA PRO A 8 7.90 -0.56 -2.27
C PRO A 8 7.90 -1.44 -3.53
N PHE A 9 7.18 -2.54 -3.51
CA PHE A 9 7.03 -3.39 -4.69
C PHE A 9 5.63 -4.00 -4.77
N VAL A 10 5.22 -4.34 -5.99
CA VAL A 10 3.93 -4.96 -6.30
C VAL A 10 4.16 -6.27 -7.04
N PRO A 11 3.81 -7.43 -6.43
CA PRO A 11 3.71 -8.68 -7.17
C PRO A 11 2.36 -8.71 -7.92
N ARG A 12 2.40 -8.58 -9.26
CA ARG A 12 1.21 -8.64 -10.11
C ARG A 12 1.14 -9.98 -10.83
N ARG A 13 0.01 -10.68 -10.72
CA ARG A 13 -0.27 -11.91 -11.47
C ARG A 13 -0.47 -11.57 -12.93
N LYS A 14 0.19 -12.32 -13.82
CA LYS A 14 -0.05 -12.24 -15.26
C LYS A 14 -1.33 -13.00 -15.63
N PRO A 15 -2.04 -12.59 -16.71
CA PRO A 15 -3.19 -13.31 -17.22
C PRO A 15 -2.88 -14.77 -17.53
N ASN A 16 -3.91 -15.61 -17.56
CA ASN A 16 -3.85 -17.00 -18.04
C ASN A 16 -2.82 -17.87 -17.30
N GLY A 17 -2.53 -17.57 -16.03
CA GLY A 17 -1.59 -18.38 -15.22
C GLY A 17 -0.13 -18.27 -15.67
N MET A 18 0.24 -17.24 -16.43
CA MET A 18 1.60 -17.05 -16.95
C MET A 18 2.63 -16.59 -15.90
N GLY A 19 2.39 -16.86 -14.62
CA GLY A 19 3.24 -16.48 -13.50
C GLY A 19 2.99 -15.07 -12.99
N TYR A 20 4.04 -14.46 -12.45
CA TYR A 20 4.01 -13.15 -11.79
C TYR A 20 5.05 -12.23 -12.42
N GLU A 21 4.78 -10.94 -12.33
CA GLU A 21 5.76 -9.88 -12.52
C GLU A 21 5.91 -9.10 -11.21
N LEU A 22 7.14 -8.68 -10.93
CA LEU A 22 7.48 -7.91 -9.75
C LEU A 22 7.82 -6.48 -10.18
N ILE A 23 6.98 -5.54 -9.78
CA ILE A 23 7.18 -4.12 -10.07
C ILE A 23 7.78 -3.47 -8.84
N SER A 24 9.04 -3.03 -8.90
CA SER A 24 9.63 -2.19 -7.86
C SER A 24 9.33 -0.73 -8.14
N LEU A 25 8.89 0.01 -7.13
CA LEU A 25 8.80 1.46 -7.18
C LEU A 25 10.16 2.08 -6.85
N THR A 26 10.26 3.39 -7.03
CA THR A 26 11.44 4.17 -6.67
C THR A 26 11.80 3.96 -5.19
N PRO A 27 13.04 3.57 -4.87
CA PRO A 27 13.51 3.47 -3.50
C PRO A 27 13.43 4.83 -2.77
N GLU A 28 12.84 4.85 -1.57
CA GLU A 28 12.82 6.02 -0.69
C GLU A 28 13.89 5.89 0.40
N ARG A 29 14.76 6.90 0.49
CA ARG A 29 15.84 6.97 1.50
C ARG A 29 15.51 7.93 2.63
N THR A 30 14.58 8.83 2.40
CA THR A 30 14.16 9.94 3.25
C THR A 30 12.65 9.92 3.47
N PRO A 31 12.08 8.84 4.03
CA PRO A 31 10.67 8.84 4.38
C PRO A 31 10.39 9.95 5.41
N PRO A 32 9.19 10.53 5.44
CA PRO A 32 8.85 11.50 6.46
C PRO A 32 8.69 10.78 7.81
N LEU A 33 9.46 11.21 8.81
CA LEU A 33 9.52 10.58 10.14
C LEU A 33 9.18 11.54 11.27
N ALA A 34 8.46 12.62 10.96
CA ALA A 34 8.08 13.65 11.93
C ALA A 34 7.10 13.12 13.00
N SER A 35 6.20 12.21 12.64
CA SER A 35 5.34 11.47 13.57
C SER A 35 4.89 10.14 12.95
N ALA A 36 4.39 9.22 13.76
CA ALA A 36 3.87 7.94 13.29
C ALA A 36 2.70 8.14 12.30
N GLU A 37 1.85 9.13 12.54
CA GLU A 37 0.71 9.49 11.69
C GLU A 37 1.18 10.02 10.34
N VAL A 38 2.19 10.90 10.32
CA VAL A 38 2.75 11.44 9.07
C VAL A 38 3.39 10.32 8.24
N THR A 39 4.18 9.44 8.87
CA THR A 39 4.79 8.29 8.19
C THR A 39 3.72 7.33 7.66
N ALA A 40 2.68 7.06 8.45
CA ALA A 40 1.59 6.17 8.06
C ALA A 40 0.76 6.75 6.90
N ALA A 41 0.48 8.05 6.91
CA ALA A 41 -0.23 8.73 5.83
C ALA A 41 0.56 8.65 4.50
N TRP A 42 1.87 8.93 4.55
CA TRP A 42 2.76 8.78 3.40
C TRP A 42 2.81 7.34 2.88
N MET A 43 2.93 6.35 3.78
CA MET A 43 2.92 4.94 3.38
C MET A 43 1.58 4.53 2.77
N ASN A 44 0.45 5.04 3.27
CA ASN A 44 -0.86 4.76 2.68
C ASN A 44 -0.99 5.30 1.26
N GLN A 45 -0.41 6.46 0.94
CA GLN A 45 -0.38 6.99 -0.43
C GLN A 45 0.38 6.05 -1.38
N ILE A 46 1.50 5.48 -0.94
CA ILE A 46 2.24 4.47 -1.71
C ILE A 46 1.37 3.22 -1.91
N ILE A 47 0.69 2.75 -0.87
CA ILE A 47 -0.20 1.60 -0.95
C ILE A 47 -1.33 1.87 -1.96
N GLU A 48 -1.94 3.05 -1.94
CA GLU A 48 -2.98 3.46 -2.90
C GLU A 48 -2.45 3.41 -4.34
N GLN A 49 -1.27 3.96 -4.60
CA GLN A 49 -0.62 3.88 -5.91
C GLN A 49 -0.40 2.43 -6.36
N CYS A 50 0.09 1.57 -5.46
CA CYS A 50 0.30 0.15 -5.74
C CYS A 50 -1.00 -0.60 -6.03
N ILE A 51 -2.08 -0.31 -5.29
CA ILE A 51 -3.41 -0.92 -5.51
C ILE A 51 -3.93 -0.57 -6.90
N LEU A 52 -3.78 0.69 -7.32
CA LEU A 52 -4.27 1.16 -8.61
C LEU A 52 -3.57 0.49 -9.81
N MET A 53 -2.43 -0.16 -9.63
CA MET A 53 -1.75 -0.91 -10.70
C MET A 53 -2.49 -2.20 -11.11
N ALA A 54 -3.25 -2.79 -10.19
CA ALA A 54 -4.03 -4.02 -10.40
C ALA A 54 -5.14 -4.13 -9.32
N PRO A 55 -6.14 -3.23 -9.33
CA PRO A 55 -7.15 -3.16 -8.27
C PRO A 55 -7.93 -4.47 -8.13
N GLU A 56 -8.17 -5.20 -9.22
CA GLU A 56 -8.81 -6.50 -9.22
C GLU A 56 -8.02 -7.60 -8.48
N GLN A 57 -6.72 -7.39 -8.26
CA GLN A 57 -5.85 -8.32 -7.54
C GLN A 57 -5.65 -7.95 -6.07
N TYR A 58 -6.18 -6.81 -5.61
CA TYR A 58 -6.11 -6.44 -4.21
C TYR A 58 -7.05 -7.31 -3.35
N MET A 59 -6.62 -7.61 -2.12
CA MET A 59 -7.38 -8.43 -1.18
C MET A 59 -8.54 -7.64 -0.55
N TRP A 60 -9.56 -7.28 -1.34
CA TRP A 60 -10.72 -6.50 -0.89
C TRP A 60 -11.54 -7.16 0.22
N LEU A 61 -11.41 -8.49 0.38
CA LEU A 61 -12.03 -9.22 1.49
C LEU A 61 -11.46 -8.78 2.86
N HIS A 62 -10.25 -8.25 2.89
CA HIS A 62 -9.67 -7.72 4.13
C HIS A 62 -10.44 -6.45 4.54
N ARG A 63 -11.12 -6.52 5.69
CA ARG A 63 -11.82 -5.38 6.31
C ARG A 63 -10.80 -4.37 6.85
N ARG A 64 -10.12 -3.64 5.96
CA ARG A 64 -9.08 -2.65 6.30
C ARG A 64 -9.66 -1.43 7.00
N PHE A 65 -10.92 -1.09 6.70
CA PHE A 65 -11.57 0.11 7.20
C PHE A 65 -12.54 -0.15 8.36
N LYS A 66 -12.12 -0.94 9.37
CA LYS A 66 -12.92 -1.18 10.59
C LYS A 66 -13.00 0.07 11.47
N THR A 67 -11.87 0.76 11.65
CA THR A 67 -11.79 2.03 12.38
C THR A 67 -12.10 3.16 11.42
N ARG A 68 -12.98 4.07 11.83
CA ARG A 68 -13.50 5.18 11.01
C ARG A 68 -13.60 6.44 11.86
N PRO A 69 -13.50 7.63 11.25
CA PRO A 69 -13.86 8.88 11.93
C PRO A 69 -15.29 8.83 12.46
N GLU A 70 -15.53 9.59 13.53
CA GLU A 70 -16.86 9.72 14.12
C GLU A 70 -17.90 10.19 13.09
N GLY A 71 -19.09 9.60 13.11
CA GLY A 71 -20.17 9.89 12.17
C GLY A 71 -20.09 9.22 10.79
N VAL A 72 -19.00 8.49 10.47
CA VAL A 72 -18.88 7.77 9.19
C VAL A 72 -19.47 6.36 9.28
N PRO A 73 -20.42 5.97 8.41
CA PRO A 73 -21.00 4.63 8.46
C PRO A 73 -19.95 3.54 8.14
N PRO A 74 -20.09 2.34 8.74
CA PRO A 74 -19.28 1.18 8.39
C PRO A 74 -19.35 0.86 6.89
N ARG A 75 -18.25 0.35 6.32
CA ARG A 75 -18.20 -0.10 4.91
C ARG A 75 -18.47 -1.59 4.74
N TYR A 76 -18.53 -2.34 5.85
CA TYR A 76 -18.70 -3.79 5.93
C TYR A 76 -19.34 -4.16 7.26
#